data_AF-A0A5Q4GWN1-F1
#
_entry.id   AF-A0A5Q4GWN1-F1
#
_cell.length_a   1.000
_cell.length_b   1.000
_cell.length_c   1.000
_cell.angle_alpha   90.00
_cell.angle_beta   90.00
_cell.angle_gamma   90.00
#
_symmetry.space_group_name_H-M   'P 1'
#
loop_
_entity.id
_entity.type
_entity.pdbx_description
1 polymer ?
#
loop_
_entity_poly.entity_id
_entity_poly.type
_entity_poly.pdbx_seq_one_letter_code
_entity_poly.pdbx_strand_id
1 'polypeptide(L)'
;MSTVNDASTDRFAARKSPRRGWRWGILLLGAAGLSVIAYVSIQIFGPVYGEEFSPNGFQRRTFLYYELPLLQIQLTPINRNESTNPLERLLVREGLVGADDSSDLRWDLVWAQQGARSMDFGDANILCDYLDARDGNNRLRWQQWTEEHPELAKVLWATVDRLAEDQLYLLMPDVFALADRSTDAPELEQTIAETLGDRYELLARTQIELGNLQSAVQLAKQGLFYAPDRLSLRELADTSQD
;
A
#
# COMPACT_ATOMS: atom_id res chain seq x y z
N MET A 1 59.20 86.79 8.93
CA MET A 1 58.51 86.17 7.78
C MET A 1 58.94 84.71 7.76
N SER A 2 58.17 83.76 8.30
CA SER A 2 56.94 83.16 7.72
C SER A 2 57.19 82.79 6.24
N THR A 3 57.22 81.52 5.83
CA THR A 3 56.14 80.50 5.79
C THR A 3 56.76 79.08 5.68
N VAL A 4 56.37 78.01 6.38
CA VAL A 4 55.10 77.25 6.48
C VAL A 4 54.83 76.29 5.29
N ASN A 5 54.69 75.00 5.64
CA ASN A 5 53.98 73.86 5.00
C ASN A 5 54.57 73.22 3.73
N ASP A 6 54.42 71.92 3.45
CA ASP A 6 53.61 70.86 4.06
C ASP A 6 54.25 69.50 3.70
N ALA A 7 54.46 68.61 4.68
CA ALA A 7 54.94 67.26 4.44
C ALA A 7 53.74 66.30 4.42
N SER A 8 53.04 66.22 3.29
CA SER A 8 51.99 65.22 3.05
C SER A 8 52.64 63.87 2.73
N THR A 9 53.08 63.15 3.77
CA THR A 9 53.40 61.73 3.64
C THR A 9 52.11 60.94 3.42
N ASP A 10 51.87 60.61 2.16
CA ASP A 10 50.87 59.65 1.70
C ASP A 10 51.01 58.31 2.43
N ARG A 11 50.11 58.06 3.38
CA ARG A 11 49.88 56.73 3.94
C ARG A 11 49.01 55.93 2.97
N PHE A 12 49.60 55.46 1.87
CA PHE A 12 49.01 54.36 1.12
C PHE A 12 49.08 53.10 1.97
N ALA A 13 48.05 52.87 2.78
CA ALA A 13 47.83 51.61 3.45
C ALA A 13 47.72 50.51 2.39
N ALA A 14 48.79 49.73 2.24
CA ALA A 14 48.83 48.57 1.35
C ALA A 14 47.72 47.60 1.76
N ARG A 15 46.60 47.67 1.04
CA ARG A 15 45.44 46.81 1.24
C ARG A 15 45.85 45.40 0.84
N LYS A 16 46.35 44.61 1.80
CA LYS A 16 46.72 43.19 1.61
C LYS A 16 45.54 42.49 0.96
N SER A 17 45.68 42.16 -0.32
CA SER A 17 44.65 41.42 -1.04
C SER A 17 44.47 40.06 -0.37
N PRO A 18 43.22 39.62 -0.11
CA PRO A 18 42.99 38.33 0.54
C PRO A 18 43.62 37.24 -0.33
N ARG A 19 44.52 36.45 0.28
CA ARG A 19 45.23 35.36 -0.39
C ARG A 19 44.20 34.45 -1.06
N ARG A 20 44.30 34.30 -2.38
CA ARG A 20 43.37 33.54 -3.25
C ARG A 20 43.03 32.15 -2.69
N GLY A 21 43.94 31.52 -1.94
CA GLY A 21 43.72 30.23 -1.27
C GLY A 21 42.67 30.22 -0.15
N TRP A 22 42.44 31.34 0.55
CA TRP A 22 41.42 31.42 1.61
C TRP A 22 40.00 31.28 1.06
N ARG A 23 39.73 31.84 -0.13
CA ARG A 23 38.43 31.73 -0.79
C ARG A 23 38.11 30.28 -1.17
N TRP A 24 39.10 29.54 -1.67
CA TRP A 24 38.95 28.11 -1.96
C TRP A 24 38.73 27.27 -0.69
N GLY A 25 39.42 27.60 0.40
CA GLY A 25 39.19 26.95 1.70
C GLY A 25 37.76 27.11 2.20
N ILE A 26 37.19 28.32 2.11
CA ILE A 26 35.80 28.57 2.48
C ILE A 26 34.83 27.78 1.58
N LEU A 27 35.06 27.76 0.26
CA LEU A 27 34.19 27.04 -0.67
C LEU A 27 34.19 25.53 -0.40
N LEU A 28 35.36 24.93 -0.15
CA LEU A 28 35.46 23.51 0.16
C LEU A 28 34.78 23.15 1.48
N LEU A 29 34.96 23.96 2.52
CA LEU A 29 34.28 23.78 3.80
C LEU A 29 32.76 23.92 3.67
N GLY A 30 32.29 24.91 2.90
CA GLY A 30 30.87 25.10 2.62
C GLY A 30 30.26 23.91 1.87
N ALA A 31 30.95 23.42 0.83
CA ALA A 31 30.51 22.25 0.08
C ALA A 31 30.47 21.00 0.96
N ALA A 32 31.51 20.74 1.75
CA ALA A 32 31.55 19.61 2.66
C ALA A 32 30.42 19.65 3.71
N GLY A 33 30.18 20.83 4.29
CA GLY A 33 29.06 21.03 5.23
C GLY A 33 27.71 20.73 4.59
N LEU A 34 27.48 21.23 3.36
CA LEU A 34 26.25 20.97 2.63
C LEU A 34 26.08 19.50 2.26
N SER A 35 27.16 18.80 1.88
CA SER A 35 27.13 17.37 1.64
C SER A 35 26.77 16.56 2.88
N VAL A 36 27.29 16.94 4.06
CA VAL A 36 26.94 16.28 5.33
C VAL A 36 25.46 16.51 5.66
N ILE A 37 24.96 17.73 5.50
CA ILE A 37 23.54 18.04 5.74
C ILE A 37 22.66 17.23 4.79
N ALA A 38 23.00 17.17 3.50
CA ALA A 38 22.26 16.39 2.51
C ALA A 38 22.24 14.90 2.86
N TYR A 39 23.40 14.33 3.22
CA TYR A 39 23.50 12.94 3.63
C TYR A 39 22.62 12.64 4.86
N VAL A 40 22.70 13.45 5.91
CA VAL A 40 21.87 13.29 7.12
C VAL A 40 20.38 13.42 6.78
N SER A 41 20.02 14.35 5.90
CA SER A 41 18.63 14.54 5.46
C SER A 41 18.10 13.30 4.75
N ILE A 42 18.90 12.68 3.86
CA ILE A 42 18.54 11.43 3.18
C ILE A 42 18.40 10.29 4.19
N GLN A 43 19.26 10.21 5.20
CA GLN A 43 19.17 9.14 6.21
C GLN A 43 17.90 9.25 7.08
N ILE A 44 17.45 10.46 7.39
CA ILE A 44 16.27 10.68 8.26
C ILE A 44 14.96 10.64 7.47
N PHE A 45 14.92 11.28 6.30
CA PHE A 45 13.69 11.51 5.54
C PHE A 45 13.58 10.70 4.25
N GLY A 46 14.68 10.07 3.82
CA GLY A 46 14.75 9.28 2.60
C GLY A 46 14.30 7.83 2.71
N PRO A 47 14.32 7.13 3.87
CA PRO A 47 13.84 5.75 3.92
C PRO A 47 12.35 5.68 3.58
N VAL A 48 11.99 4.79 2.67
CA VAL A 48 10.61 4.37 2.41
C VAL A 48 10.54 2.88 2.64
N TYR A 49 9.63 2.47 3.51
CA TYR A 49 9.42 1.07 3.83
C TYR A 49 7.96 0.77 4.06
N GLY A 50 7.58 -0.47 3.86
CA GLY A 50 6.19 -0.87 3.92
C GLY A 50 6.00 -2.37 3.75
N GLU A 51 4.74 -2.75 3.63
CA GLU A 51 4.32 -4.11 3.33
C GLU A 51 3.36 -4.13 2.13
N GLU A 52 3.51 -5.16 1.31
CA GLU A 52 2.66 -5.47 0.16
C GLU A 52 2.09 -6.87 0.32
N PHE A 53 0.85 -7.06 -0.12
CA PHE A 53 0.16 -8.34 -0.18
C PHE A 53 -0.12 -8.71 -1.64
N SER A 54 0.06 -9.97 -1.97
CA SER A 54 -0.26 -10.52 -3.29
C SER A 54 -1.50 -11.39 -3.19
N PRO A 55 -2.62 -11.02 -3.83
CA PRO A 55 -3.84 -11.83 -3.82
C PRO A 55 -3.66 -13.16 -4.55
N ASN A 56 -3.10 -13.12 -5.76
CA ASN A 56 -2.95 -14.31 -6.60
C ASN A 56 -1.93 -15.31 -6.05
N GLY A 57 -0.90 -14.84 -5.31
CA GLY A 57 0.05 -15.72 -4.63
C GLY A 57 -0.29 -16.00 -3.17
N PHE A 58 -1.29 -15.30 -2.62
CA PHE A 58 -1.62 -15.22 -1.19
C PHE A 58 -0.38 -15.05 -0.27
N GLN A 59 0.53 -14.16 -0.67
CA GLN A 59 1.84 -13.94 -0.04
C GLN A 59 2.01 -12.50 0.44
N ARG A 60 2.88 -12.30 1.43
CA ARG A 60 3.29 -10.95 1.88
C ARG A 60 4.78 -10.73 1.74
N ARG A 61 5.13 -9.48 1.48
CA ARG A 61 6.51 -9.03 1.53
C ARG A 61 6.61 -7.63 2.07
N THR A 62 7.69 -7.38 2.79
CA THR A 62 8.12 -6.03 3.11
C THR A 62 9.00 -5.47 2.00
N PHE A 63 9.01 -4.14 1.87
CA PHE A 63 9.94 -3.45 0.99
C PHE A 63 10.67 -2.34 1.73
N LEU A 64 11.88 -2.02 1.28
CA LEU A 64 12.68 -0.90 1.76
C LEU A 64 13.51 -0.32 0.61
N TYR A 65 13.47 1.00 0.46
CA TYR A 65 14.38 1.75 -0.40
C TYR A 65 14.62 3.16 0.16
N TYR A 66 15.57 3.87 -0.44
CA TYR A 66 15.83 5.27 -0.14
C TYR A 66 15.48 6.15 -1.34
N GLU A 67 14.91 7.31 -1.07
CA GLU A 67 14.66 8.35 -2.05
C GLU A 67 15.23 9.70 -1.61
N LEU A 68 15.41 10.62 -2.57
CA LEU A 68 15.73 12.01 -2.28
C LEU A 68 14.51 12.69 -1.66
N PRO A 69 14.63 13.22 -0.43
CA PRO A 69 13.56 14.01 0.17
C PRO A 69 13.16 15.17 -0.75
N LEU A 70 11.88 15.52 -0.78
CA LEU A 70 11.24 16.56 -1.62
C LEU A 70 11.09 16.20 -3.10
N LEU A 71 12.08 15.54 -3.71
CA LEU A 71 12.05 15.22 -5.14
C LEU A 71 11.44 13.84 -5.44
N GLN A 72 11.30 12.96 -4.43
CA GLN A 72 10.76 11.60 -4.57
C GLN A 72 11.48 10.77 -5.63
N ILE A 73 12.77 11.04 -5.83
CA ILE A 73 13.62 10.29 -6.76
C ILE A 73 14.23 9.13 -6.00
N GLN A 74 13.92 7.91 -6.43
CA GLN A 74 14.50 6.69 -5.87
C GLN A 74 16.03 6.63 -6.08
N LEU A 75 16.77 6.39 -5.01
CA LEU A 75 18.24 6.32 -4.98
C LEU A 75 18.76 4.89 -4.94
N THR A 76 18.10 4.01 -4.19
CA THR A 76 18.52 2.61 -4.04
C THR A 76 17.52 1.68 -4.71
N PRO A 77 17.94 0.49 -5.19
CA PRO A 77 17.01 -0.56 -5.54
C PRO A 77 16.04 -0.88 -4.38
N ILE A 78 14.87 -1.41 -4.71
CA ILE A 78 13.90 -1.86 -3.71
C ILE A 78 14.38 -3.21 -3.18
N ASN A 79 14.73 -3.24 -1.90
CA ASN A 79 14.99 -4.50 -1.20
C ASN A 79 13.67 -5.07 -0.69
N ARG A 80 13.40 -6.35 -0.95
CA ARG A 80 12.15 -7.02 -0.59
C ARG A 80 12.45 -8.28 0.20
N ASN A 81 11.71 -8.48 1.28
CA ASN A 81 11.81 -9.67 2.12
C ASN A 81 10.42 -10.27 2.35
N GLU A 82 10.30 -11.59 2.24
CA GLU A 82 9.05 -12.29 2.52
C GLU A 82 8.62 -12.09 3.98
N SER A 83 7.35 -11.77 4.19
CA SER A 83 6.73 -11.57 5.51
C SER A 83 5.43 -12.36 5.69
N THR A 84 5.15 -13.31 4.79
CA THR A 84 3.99 -14.20 4.86
C THR A 84 3.85 -14.85 6.25
N ASN A 85 2.65 -14.85 6.81
CA ASN A 85 2.29 -15.36 8.11
C ASN A 85 1.86 -16.85 8.07
N PRO A 86 1.67 -17.49 9.24
CA PRO A 86 1.23 -18.88 9.32
C PRO A 86 -0.15 -19.17 8.73
N LEU A 87 -1.12 -18.27 8.85
CA LEU A 87 -2.46 -18.44 8.32
C LEU A 87 -2.43 -18.46 6.79
N GLU A 88 -1.78 -17.49 6.15
CA GLU A 88 -1.64 -17.45 4.69
C GLU A 88 -1.01 -18.73 4.13
N ARG A 89 0.08 -19.19 4.78
CA ARG A 89 0.69 -20.49 4.44
C ARG A 89 -0.25 -21.67 4.65
N LEU A 90 -1.06 -21.65 5.70
CA LEU A 90 -2.09 -22.67 5.93
C LEU A 90 -3.10 -22.69 4.78
N LEU A 91 -3.65 -21.53 4.42
CA LEU A 91 -4.68 -21.42 3.39
C LEU A 91 -4.20 -21.94 2.03
N VAL A 92 -2.98 -21.58 1.64
CA VAL A 92 -2.35 -22.09 0.42
C VAL A 92 -2.13 -23.61 0.52
N ARG A 93 -1.58 -24.09 1.63
CA ARG A 93 -1.27 -25.52 1.80
C ARG A 93 -2.52 -26.40 1.76
N GLU A 94 -3.61 -25.95 2.37
CA GLU A 94 -4.89 -26.68 2.38
C GLU A 94 -5.70 -26.46 1.09
N GLY A 95 -5.20 -25.65 0.14
CA GLY A 95 -5.89 -25.35 -1.13
C GLY A 95 -7.19 -24.57 -0.95
N LEU A 96 -7.27 -23.74 0.09
CA LEU A 96 -8.43 -22.91 0.39
C LEU A 96 -8.42 -21.57 -0.38
N VAL A 97 -7.26 -21.18 -0.90
CA VAL A 97 -7.03 -19.99 -1.73
C VAL A 97 -6.11 -20.37 -2.89
N GLY A 98 -6.16 -19.60 -3.97
CA GLY A 98 -5.23 -19.71 -5.09
C GLY A 98 -3.79 -19.45 -4.66
N ALA A 99 -2.86 -20.19 -5.27
CA ALA A 99 -1.44 -19.92 -5.19
C ALA A 99 -0.85 -20.00 -6.59
N ASP A 100 -0.79 -18.84 -7.24
CA ASP A 100 -0.04 -18.69 -8.47
C ASP A 100 1.46 -18.68 -8.12
N ASP A 101 2.20 -19.64 -8.68
CA ASP A 101 3.65 -19.73 -8.56
C ASP A 101 4.35 -18.93 -9.67
N SER A 102 3.60 -18.16 -10.49
CA SER A 102 4.18 -17.33 -11.54
C SER A 102 5.06 -16.22 -10.96
N SER A 103 6.04 -15.79 -11.75
CA SER A 103 6.87 -14.64 -11.40
C SER A 103 6.14 -13.30 -11.51
N ASP A 104 4.88 -13.29 -11.97
CA ASP A 104 4.09 -12.09 -12.28
C ASP A 104 2.96 -11.87 -11.26
N LEU A 105 3.33 -11.92 -9.98
CA LEU A 105 2.41 -11.63 -8.89
C LEU A 105 2.05 -10.15 -8.86
N ARG A 106 0.75 -9.86 -8.70
CA ARG A 106 0.28 -8.52 -8.37
C ARG A 106 0.57 -8.24 -6.89
N TRP A 107 1.02 -7.03 -6.59
CA TRP A 107 1.33 -6.59 -5.22
C TRP A 107 0.51 -5.36 -4.89
N ASP A 108 -0.44 -5.53 -3.98
CA ASP A 108 -1.30 -4.49 -3.47
C ASP A 108 -0.70 -3.94 -2.16
N LEU A 109 -0.70 -2.62 -1.99
CA LEU A 109 -0.10 -1.98 -0.82
C LEU A 109 -0.92 -2.28 0.44
N VAL A 110 -0.25 -2.72 1.50
CA VAL A 110 -0.83 -2.86 2.84
C VAL A 110 -0.60 -1.56 3.60
N TRP A 111 0.66 -1.19 3.80
CA TRP A 111 1.03 0.10 4.39
C TRP A 111 2.40 0.55 3.90
N ALA A 112 2.65 1.85 3.98
CA ALA A 112 3.94 2.46 3.71
C ALA A 112 4.23 3.59 4.69
N GLN A 113 5.52 3.81 4.98
CA GLN A 113 5.99 4.96 5.72
C GLN A 113 7.21 5.56 5.02
N GLN A 114 7.20 6.88 4.86
CA GLN A 114 8.31 7.65 4.32
C GLN A 114 8.96 8.52 5.42
N GLY A 115 10.14 8.13 5.89
CA GLY A 115 10.89 8.86 6.90
C GLY A 115 10.04 9.18 8.13
N ALA A 116 9.97 10.48 8.48
CA ALA A 116 9.17 10.99 9.59
C ALA A 116 7.72 11.38 9.22
N ARG A 117 7.23 11.01 8.02
CA ARG A 117 5.83 11.24 7.61
C ARG A 117 4.89 10.22 8.28
N SER A 118 3.58 10.49 8.18
CA SER A 118 2.54 9.55 8.59
C SER A 118 2.64 8.23 7.83
N MET A 119 2.09 7.19 8.44
CA MET A 119 1.87 5.91 7.79
C MET A 119 0.69 6.05 6.83
N ASP A 120 0.89 5.63 5.59
CA ASP A 120 -0.14 5.49 4.57
C ASP A 120 -0.61 4.04 4.55
N PHE A 121 -1.91 3.82 4.40
CA PHE A 121 -2.52 2.49 4.34
C PHE A 121 -3.17 2.30 2.98
N GLY A 122 -2.90 1.16 2.34
CA GLY A 122 -3.64 0.72 1.16
C GLY A 122 -4.79 -0.19 1.53
N ASP A 123 -5.68 -0.44 0.57
CA ASP A 123 -6.92 -1.20 0.82
C ASP A 123 -6.65 -2.64 1.24
N ALA A 124 -5.53 -3.24 0.80
CA ALA A 124 -5.14 -4.59 1.20
C ALA A 124 -4.87 -4.71 2.72
N ASN A 125 -4.63 -3.58 3.42
CA ASN A 125 -4.54 -3.57 4.88
C ASN A 125 -5.79 -4.15 5.54
N ILE A 126 -6.97 -3.96 4.94
CA ILE A 126 -8.21 -4.49 5.50
C ILE A 126 -8.14 -6.01 5.62
N LEU A 127 -7.70 -6.71 4.56
CA LEU A 127 -7.54 -8.17 4.61
C LEU A 127 -6.41 -8.56 5.55
N CYS A 128 -5.27 -7.88 5.51
CA CYS A 128 -4.14 -8.19 6.40
C CYS A 128 -4.49 -8.02 7.88
N ASP A 129 -5.33 -7.04 8.25
CA ASP A 129 -5.84 -6.89 9.62
C ASP A 129 -6.63 -8.13 10.08
N TYR A 130 -7.42 -8.74 9.19
CA TYR A 130 -8.09 -10.01 9.48
C TYR A 130 -7.09 -11.17 9.55
N LEU A 131 -6.15 -11.26 8.61
CA LEU A 131 -5.15 -12.32 8.59
C LEU A 131 -4.25 -12.31 9.84
N ASP A 132 -4.01 -11.13 10.39
CA ASP A 132 -3.22 -10.91 11.61
C ASP A 132 -4.06 -10.83 12.89
N ALA A 133 -5.39 -10.91 12.79
CA ALA A 133 -6.29 -10.81 13.93
C ALA A 133 -6.01 -11.93 14.95
N ARG A 134 -5.90 -11.55 16.22
CA ARG A 134 -5.60 -12.47 17.32
C ARG A 134 -6.74 -12.58 18.33
N ASP A 135 -6.88 -13.76 18.93
CA ASP A 135 -7.78 -14.00 20.05
C ASP A 135 -7.18 -13.48 21.38
N GLY A 136 -7.93 -13.59 22.48
CA GLY A 136 -7.46 -13.20 23.82
C GLY A 136 -6.25 -13.99 24.34
N ASN A 137 -5.89 -15.10 23.68
CA ASN A 137 -4.73 -15.93 23.99
C ASN A 137 -3.55 -15.67 23.02
N ASN A 138 -3.61 -14.60 22.23
CA ASN A 138 -2.60 -14.22 21.24
C ASN A 138 -2.39 -15.24 20.10
N ARG A 139 -3.38 -16.10 19.83
CA ARG A 139 -3.39 -17.03 18.68
C ARG A 139 -4.06 -16.36 17.49
N LEU A 140 -3.68 -16.74 16.27
CA LEU A 140 -4.34 -16.25 15.06
C LEU A 140 -5.79 -16.73 15.05
N ARG A 141 -6.72 -15.80 15.20
CA ARG A 141 -8.15 -16.07 15.37
C ARG A 141 -8.69 -16.85 14.18
N TRP A 142 -8.43 -16.35 12.98
CA TRP A 142 -8.95 -16.95 11.75
C TRP A 142 -8.25 -18.25 11.38
N GLN A 143 -7.02 -18.47 11.86
CA GLN A 143 -6.38 -19.77 11.74
C GLN A 143 -7.14 -20.81 12.56
N GLN A 144 -7.38 -20.51 13.84
CA GLN A 144 -8.13 -21.42 14.71
C GLN A 144 -9.56 -21.65 14.17
N TRP A 145 -10.26 -20.58 13.77
CA TRP A 145 -11.60 -20.69 13.22
C TRP A 145 -11.62 -21.57 11.96
N THR A 146 -10.63 -21.42 11.07
CA THR A 146 -10.50 -22.25 9.85
C THR A 146 -10.33 -23.73 10.18
N GLU A 147 -9.51 -24.04 11.18
CA GLU A 147 -9.27 -25.42 11.63
C GLU A 147 -10.51 -26.02 12.31
N GLU A 148 -11.29 -25.22 13.04
CA GLU A 148 -12.50 -25.64 13.75
C GLU A 148 -13.73 -25.77 12.84
N HIS A 149 -13.76 -25.03 11.72
CA HIS A 149 -14.91 -24.93 10.82
C HIS A 149 -14.53 -25.21 9.35
N PRO A 150 -14.01 -26.41 9.01
CA PRO A 150 -13.41 -26.67 7.70
C PRO A 150 -14.38 -26.52 6.51
N GLU A 151 -15.67 -26.83 6.67
CA GLU A 151 -16.64 -26.67 5.58
C GLU A 151 -17.03 -25.19 5.37
N LEU A 152 -17.18 -24.41 6.45
CA LEU A 152 -17.41 -22.97 6.36
C LEU A 152 -16.18 -22.24 5.79
N ALA A 153 -14.98 -22.72 6.14
CA ALA A 153 -13.73 -22.16 5.68
C ALA A 153 -13.57 -22.24 4.15
N LYS A 154 -14.00 -23.34 3.52
CA LYS A 154 -14.00 -23.44 2.06
C LYS A 154 -14.83 -22.33 1.40
N VAL A 155 -15.99 -22.02 1.97
CA VAL A 155 -16.87 -20.96 1.46
C VAL A 155 -16.26 -19.57 1.71
N LEU A 156 -15.80 -19.32 2.94
CA LEU A 156 -15.21 -18.04 3.32
C LEU A 156 -13.98 -17.73 2.46
N TRP A 157 -13.00 -18.62 2.43
CA TRP A 157 -11.71 -18.33 1.81
C TRP A 157 -11.79 -18.28 0.29
N ALA A 158 -12.63 -19.09 -0.35
CA ALA A 158 -12.89 -18.94 -1.78
C ALA A 158 -13.53 -17.57 -2.11
N THR A 159 -14.39 -17.06 -1.23
CA THR A 159 -14.96 -15.72 -1.37
C THR A 159 -13.90 -14.63 -1.17
N VAL A 160 -13.07 -14.75 -0.13
CA VAL A 160 -11.99 -13.81 0.17
C VAL A 160 -10.96 -13.78 -0.95
N ASP A 161 -10.55 -14.93 -1.47
CA ASP A 161 -9.59 -15.07 -2.57
C ASP A 161 -10.06 -14.25 -3.78
N ARG A 162 -11.30 -14.49 -4.20
CA ARG A 162 -11.91 -13.77 -5.32
C ARG A 162 -12.06 -12.27 -5.08
N LEU A 163 -12.53 -11.87 -3.91
CA LEU A 163 -12.65 -10.44 -3.57
C LEU A 163 -11.27 -9.76 -3.55
N ALA A 164 -10.23 -10.45 -3.10
CA ALA A 164 -8.87 -9.91 -3.11
C ALA A 164 -8.34 -9.80 -4.55
N GLU A 165 -8.56 -10.81 -5.40
CA GLU A 165 -8.25 -10.76 -6.83
C GLU A 165 -8.94 -9.58 -7.53
N ASP A 166 -10.21 -9.33 -7.21
CA ASP A 166 -10.99 -8.20 -7.74
C ASP A 166 -10.68 -6.84 -7.08
N GLN A 167 -9.73 -6.78 -6.13
CA GLN A 167 -9.37 -5.58 -5.32
C GLN A 167 -10.54 -4.98 -4.52
N LEU A 168 -11.53 -5.81 -4.15
CA LEU A 168 -12.72 -5.40 -3.40
C LEU A 168 -12.56 -5.63 -1.90
N TYR A 169 -11.40 -5.21 -1.37
CA TYR A 169 -11.05 -5.35 0.05
C TYR A 169 -12.07 -4.70 0.99
N LEU A 170 -12.75 -3.63 0.54
CA LEU A 170 -13.78 -2.94 1.29
C LEU A 170 -15.00 -3.82 1.63
N LEU A 171 -15.21 -4.93 0.91
CA LEU A 171 -16.32 -5.86 1.16
C LEU A 171 -15.94 -6.97 2.15
N MET A 172 -14.65 -7.15 2.46
CA MET A 172 -14.17 -8.20 3.37
C MET A 172 -14.80 -8.16 4.76
N PRO A 173 -15.00 -6.98 5.40
CA PRO A 173 -15.58 -6.94 6.75
C PRO A 173 -16.96 -7.59 6.84
N ASP A 174 -17.81 -7.39 5.83
CA ASP A 174 -19.15 -7.98 5.79
C ASP A 174 -19.04 -9.51 5.67
N VAL A 175 -18.16 -10.02 4.80
CA VAL A 175 -17.94 -11.46 4.60
C VAL A 175 -17.43 -12.15 5.86
N PHE A 176 -16.42 -11.57 6.53
CA PHE A 176 -15.91 -12.10 7.80
C PHE A 176 -16.96 -12.04 8.91
N ALA A 177 -17.77 -10.97 8.98
CA ALA A 177 -18.84 -10.86 9.97
C ALA A 177 -19.97 -11.90 9.76
N LEU A 178 -20.26 -12.27 8.51
CA LEU A 178 -21.19 -13.35 8.19
C LEU A 178 -20.62 -14.70 8.63
N ALA A 179 -19.37 -14.99 8.26
CA ALA A 179 -18.70 -16.24 8.62
C ALA A 179 -18.64 -16.47 10.15
N ASP A 180 -18.42 -15.41 10.94
CA ASP A 180 -18.37 -15.48 12.41
C ASP A 180 -19.73 -15.84 13.05
N ARG A 181 -20.84 -15.64 12.34
CA ARG A 181 -22.21 -15.87 12.84
C ARG A 181 -22.86 -17.13 12.28
N SER A 182 -22.40 -17.60 11.12
CA SER A 182 -22.94 -18.77 10.46
C SER A 182 -22.53 -20.06 11.15
N THR A 183 -23.43 -21.04 11.11
CA THR A 183 -23.16 -22.39 11.65
C THR A 183 -23.16 -23.47 10.58
N ASP A 184 -23.66 -23.14 9.39
CA ASP A 184 -23.84 -24.05 8.27
C ASP A 184 -23.28 -23.45 6.96
N ALA A 185 -22.60 -24.27 6.16
CA ALA A 185 -21.90 -23.82 4.97
C ALA A 185 -22.83 -23.37 3.83
N PRO A 186 -23.88 -24.14 3.47
CA PRO A 186 -24.92 -23.68 2.55
C PRO A 186 -25.58 -22.36 2.96
N GLU A 187 -25.90 -22.19 4.25
CA GLU A 187 -26.47 -20.93 4.76
C GLU A 187 -25.49 -19.76 4.59
N LEU A 188 -24.21 -19.97 4.93
CA LEU A 188 -23.17 -18.96 4.73
C LEU A 188 -23.02 -18.58 3.26
N GLU A 189 -22.95 -19.57 2.36
CA GLU A 189 -22.81 -19.35 0.92
C GLU A 189 -23.97 -18.53 0.37
N GLN A 190 -25.21 -18.89 0.71
CA GLN A 190 -26.39 -18.14 0.30
C GLN A 190 -26.36 -16.70 0.83
N THR A 191 -26.06 -16.52 2.11
CA THR A 191 -26.06 -15.19 2.74
C THR A 191 -24.97 -14.28 2.17
N ILE A 192 -23.78 -14.84 1.89
CA ILE A 192 -22.71 -14.15 1.17
C ILE A 192 -23.18 -13.75 -0.23
N ALA A 193 -23.77 -14.68 -0.98
CA ALA A 193 -24.23 -14.44 -2.33
C ALA A 193 -25.26 -13.30 -2.42
N GLU A 194 -26.25 -13.30 -1.52
CA GLU A 194 -27.26 -12.24 -1.42
C GLU A 194 -26.61 -10.90 -1.06
N THR A 195 -25.77 -10.87 -0.02
CA THR A 195 -25.10 -9.66 0.46
C THR A 195 -24.19 -9.07 -0.61
N LEU A 196 -23.32 -9.88 -1.22
CA LEU A 196 -22.42 -9.41 -2.26
C LEU A 196 -23.20 -8.97 -3.50
N GLY A 197 -24.26 -9.68 -3.89
CA GLY A 197 -25.16 -9.25 -4.96
C GLY A 197 -25.71 -7.83 -4.75
N ASP A 198 -26.16 -7.52 -3.53
CA ASP A 198 -26.58 -6.15 -3.15
C ASP A 198 -25.44 -5.14 -3.28
N ARG A 199 -24.25 -5.47 -2.75
CA ARG A 199 -23.07 -4.58 -2.76
C ARG A 199 -22.59 -4.29 -4.18
N TYR A 200 -22.46 -5.29 -5.03
CA TYR A 200 -22.08 -5.12 -6.44
C TYR A 200 -23.10 -4.29 -7.21
N GLU A 201 -24.40 -4.49 -6.98
CA GLU A 201 -25.42 -3.66 -7.62
C GLU A 201 -25.26 -2.19 -7.23
N LEU A 202 -25.11 -1.92 -5.93
CA LEU A 202 -24.90 -0.56 -5.44
C LEU A 202 -23.66 0.07 -6.07
N LEU A 203 -22.52 -0.63 -6.06
CA LEU A 203 -21.27 -0.14 -6.65
C LEU A 203 -21.42 0.13 -8.15
N ALA A 204 -22.07 -0.77 -8.90
CA ALA A 204 -22.31 -0.60 -10.32
C ALA A 204 -23.16 0.65 -10.60
N ARG A 205 -24.24 0.86 -9.84
CA ARG A 205 -25.08 2.07 -9.95
C ARG A 205 -24.31 3.33 -9.62
N THR A 206 -23.50 3.33 -8.57
CA THR A 206 -22.64 4.48 -8.23
C THR A 206 -21.66 4.79 -9.36
N GLN A 207 -21.07 3.78 -10.02
CA GLN A 207 -20.20 4.03 -11.17
C GLN A 207 -20.95 4.65 -12.36
N ILE A 208 -22.22 4.29 -12.59
CA ILE A 208 -23.06 4.95 -13.61
C ILE A 208 -23.28 6.42 -13.27
N GLU A 209 -23.61 6.72 -12.00
CA GLU A 209 -23.79 8.10 -11.52
C GLU A 209 -22.53 8.94 -11.68
N LEU A 210 -21.35 8.32 -11.58
CA LEU A 210 -20.04 8.94 -11.82
C LEU A 210 -19.65 9.01 -13.31
N GLY A 211 -20.46 8.45 -14.22
CA GLY A 211 -20.19 8.40 -15.65
C GLY A 211 -19.24 7.28 -16.10
N ASN A 212 -18.87 6.36 -15.21
CA ASN A 212 -17.93 5.27 -15.45
C ASN A 212 -18.66 3.98 -15.90
N LEU A 213 -19.28 4.02 -17.08
CA LEU A 213 -20.12 2.92 -17.58
C LEU A 213 -19.37 1.58 -17.70
N GLN A 214 -18.11 1.60 -18.13
CA GLN A 214 -17.32 0.37 -18.28
C GLN A 214 -17.10 -0.32 -16.93
N SER A 215 -16.74 0.44 -15.89
CA SER A 215 -16.58 -0.09 -14.53
C SER A 215 -17.89 -0.60 -13.96
N ALA A 216 -19.00 0.10 -14.22
CA ALA A 216 -20.33 -0.36 -13.81
C ALA A 216 -20.69 -1.73 -14.41
N VAL A 217 -20.45 -1.92 -15.72
CA VAL A 217 -20.71 -3.19 -16.41
C VAL A 217 -19.80 -4.30 -15.88
N GLN A 218 -18.53 -4.02 -15.61
CA GLN A 218 -17.62 -5.01 -15.01
C GLN A 218 -18.08 -5.44 -13.62
N LEU A 219 -18.43 -4.48 -12.75
CA LEU A 219 -18.97 -4.75 -11.42
C LEU A 219 -20.28 -5.54 -11.49
N ALA A 220 -21.17 -5.20 -12.43
CA ALA A 220 -22.41 -5.94 -12.62
C ALA A 220 -22.16 -7.40 -13.02
N LYS A 221 -21.21 -7.65 -13.93
CA LYS A 221 -20.79 -8.99 -14.35
C LYS A 221 -20.17 -9.80 -13.21
N GLN A 222 -19.33 -9.16 -12.38
CA GLN A 222 -18.79 -9.79 -11.17
C GLN A 222 -19.91 -10.10 -10.17
N GLY A 223 -20.85 -9.18 -9.96
CA GLY A 223 -22.01 -9.41 -9.09
C GLY A 223 -22.89 -10.59 -9.53
N LEU A 224 -23.06 -10.81 -10.83
CA LEU A 224 -23.81 -11.95 -11.38
C LEU A 224 -23.15 -13.30 -11.09
N PHE A 225 -21.87 -13.35 -10.77
CA PHE A 225 -21.24 -14.57 -10.28
C PHE A 225 -21.85 -15.01 -8.95
N TYR A 226 -22.09 -14.06 -8.05
CA TYR A 226 -22.67 -14.33 -6.73
C TYR A 226 -24.19 -14.42 -6.78
N ALA A 227 -24.85 -13.55 -7.55
CA ALA A 227 -26.31 -13.47 -7.63
C ALA A 227 -26.80 -13.59 -9.09
N PRO A 228 -26.71 -14.79 -9.71
CA PRO A 228 -26.97 -14.97 -11.14
C PRO A 228 -28.40 -14.63 -11.56
N ASP A 229 -29.38 -14.80 -10.67
CA ASP A 229 -30.80 -14.57 -10.94
C ASP A 229 -31.25 -13.12 -10.73
N ARG A 230 -30.32 -12.22 -10.36
CA ARG A 230 -30.62 -10.83 -10.06
C ARG A 230 -30.81 -10.00 -11.33
N LEU A 231 -32.07 -9.72 -11.66
CA LEU A 231 -32.46 -8.98 -12.87
C LEU A 231 -31.76 -7.63 -13.00
N SER A 232 -31.67 -6.86 -11.90
CA SER A 232 -31.00 -5.55 -11.90
C SER A 232 -29.54 -5.64 -12.34
N LEU A 233 -28.79 -6.64 -11.87
CA LEU A 233 -27.40 -6.85 -12.31
C LEU A 233 -27.31 -7.26 -13.78
N ARG A 234 -28.26 -8.07 -14.28
CA ARG A 234 -28.32 -8.44 -15.70
C ARG A 234 -28.55 -7.22 -16.59
N GLU A 235 -29.54 -6.39 -16.25
CA GLU A 235 -29.84 -5.14 -16.97
C GLU A 235 -28.60 -4.22 -17.03
N LEU A 236 -27.93 -4.04 -15.89
CA LEU A 236 -26.70 -3.24 -15.81
C LEU A 236 -25.56 -3.83 -16.65
N ALA A 237 -25.41 -5.15 -16.69
CA ALA A 237 -24.38 -5.82 -17.48
C ALA A 237 -24.64 -5.72 -19.00
N ASP A 238 -25.91 -5.71 -19.42
CA ASP A 238 -26.33 -5.66 -20.82
C ASP A 238 -26.32 -4.23 -21.40
N THR A 239 -26.32 -3.19 -20.56
CA THR A 239 -26.31 -1.76 -20.95
C THR A 239 -25.11 -1.37 -21.85
N SER A 240 -24.08 -2.21 -21.99
CA SER A 240 -22.94 -1.99 -22.89
C SER A 240 -23.17 -2.26 -24.38
N GLN A 241 -24.35 -2.76 -24.79
CA GLN A 241 -24.63 -3.17 -26.18
C GLN A 241 -25.36 -2.12 -27.04
N ASP A 242 -25.81 -1.02 -26.45
CA ASP A 242 -26.52 0.09 -27.13
C ASP A 242 -25.64 1.35 -27.24
#